data_AF-A0A495ZJ06-F1
#
_entry.id   AF-A0A495ZJ06-F1
#
_cell.length_a   1.000
_cell.length_b   1.000
_cell.length_c   1.000
_cell.angle_alpha   90.00
_cell.angle_beta   90.00
_cell.angle_gamma   90.00
#
_symmetry.space_group_name_H-M   'P 1'
#
loop_
_entity.id
_entity.type
_entity.pdbx_description
1 polymer ?
#
loop_
_entity_poly.entity_id
_entity_poly.type
_entity_poly.pdbx_seq_one_letter_code
_entity_poly.pdbx_strand_id
1 'polypeptide(L)' 'MYESSIVQYFTERGQRQQSIEYVLDVLEIRFHPSEAETLKPAIETIEDLQHLKQLFRLAVQ' A
#
# COMPACT_ATOMS: atom_id res chain seq x y z
N MET A 1 -14.22 -15.89 20.83
CA MET A 1 -12.85 -15.99 20.27
C MET A 1 -12.77 -15.75 18.75
N TYR A 2 -13.89 -15.58 18.02
CA TYR A 2 -13.87 -15.29 16.57
C TYR A 2 -13.86 -13.79 16.23
N GLU A 3 -14.38 -12.94 17.12
CA GLU A 3 -14.45 -11.49 16.88
C GLU A 3 -13.06 -10.86 16.72
N SER A 4 -12.07 -11.30 17.50
CA SER A 4 -10.70 -10.78 17.40
C SER A 4 -10.03 -11.08 16.05
N SER A 5 -10.24 -12.27 15.47
CA SER A 5 -9.63 -12.63 14.18
C SER A 5 -10.24 -11.90 13.00
N ILE A 6 -11.56 -11.67 13.03
CA ILE A 6 -12.26 -10.90 11.99
C ILE A 6 -11.82 -9.42 12.05
N VAL A 7 -11.77 -8.84 13.26
CA VAL A 7 -11.30 -7.46 13.47
C VAL A 7 -9.85 -7.29 13.05
N GLN A 8 -8.97 -8.25 13.35
CA GLN A 8 -7.59 -8.25 12.90
C GLN A 8 -7.50 -8.31 11.37
N TYR A 9 -8.23 -9.22 10.73
CA TYR A 9 -8.26 -9.35 9.27
C TYR A 9 -8.69 -8.05 8.57
N PHE A 10 -9.76 -7.41 9.05
CA PHE A 10 -10.21 -6.12 8.50
C PHE A 10 -9.22 -4.99 8.77
N THR A 11 -8.59 -4.98 9.94
CA THR A 11 -7.58 -3.99 10.31
C THR A 11 -6.34 -4.12 9.43
N GLU A 12 -5.85 -5.33 9.21
CA GLU A 12 -4.70 -5.62 8.34
C GLU A 12 -4.99 -5.24 6.89
N ARG A 13 -6.19 -5.58 6.39
CA ARG A 13 -6.63 -5.20 5.04
C ARG A 13 -6.75 -3.68 4.89
N GLY A 14 -7.26 -2.98 5.91
CA GLY A 14 -7.33 -1.52 5.94
C GLY A 14 -5.95 -0.87 5.93
N GLN A 15 -5.04 -1.34 6.78
CA GLN A 15 -3.65 -0.84 6.81
C GLN A 15 -2.93 -1.09 5.50
N ARG A 16 -3.19 -2.23 4.85
CA ARG A 16 -2.64 -2.55 3.53
C ARG A 16 -3.14 -1.58 2.48
N GLN A 17 -4.45 -1.38 2.39
CA GLN A 17 -5.05 -0.46 1.42
C GLN A 17 -4.50 0.97 1.60
N GLN A 18 -4.44 1.45 2.84
CA GLN A 18 -3.87 2.74 3.17
C GLN A 18 -2.38 2.84 2.77
N SER A 19 -1.61 1.77 2.95
CA SER A 19 -0.19 1.76 2.56
C SER A 19 -0.01 1.78 1.04
N ILE A 20 -0.90 1.13 0.29
CA ILE A 20 -0.92 1.20 -1.18
C ILE A 20 -1.21 2.64 -1.63
N GLU A 21 -2.24 3.27 -1.06
CA GLU A 21 -2.61 4.66 -1.37
C GLU A 21 -1.43 5.61 -1.12
N TYR A 22 -0.76 5.49 0.03
CA TYR A 22 0.42 6.31 0.32
C TYR A 22 1.58 6.10 -0.65
N VAL A 23 1.83 4.87 -1.11
CA VAL A 23 2.86 4.64 -2.13
C VAL A 23 2.45 5.32 -3.45
N LEU A 24 1.20 5.17 -3.88
CA LEU A 24 0.70 5.78 -5.11
C LEU A 24 0.75 7.31 -5.06
N ASP A 25 0.33 7.92 -3.95
CA ASP A 25 0.40 9.37 -3.74
C ASP A 25 1.85 9.88 -3.91
N VAL A 26 2.83 9.19 -3.32
CA VAL A 26 4.24 9.56 -3.46
C VAL A 26 4.72 9.38 -4.90
N LEU A 27 4.28 8.31 -5.57
CA LEU A 27 4.63 8.10 -6.97
C LEU A 27 4.02 9.18 -7.87
N GLU A 28 2.77 9.59 -7.65
CA GLU A 28 2.14 10.68 -8.40
C GLU A 28 2.83 12.03 -8.18
N ILE A 29 3.41 12.26 -7.00
CA ILE A 29 4.18 13.48 -6.69
C ILE A 29 5.55 13.45 -7.35
N ARG A 30 6.23 12.29 -7.34
CA ARG A 30 7.64 12.17 -7.79
C ARG A 30 7.78 11.82 -9.27
N PHE A 31 6.80 11.14 -9.83
CA PHE A 31 6.75 10.69 -11.21
C PHE A 31 5.56 11.34 -11.93
N HIS A 32 5.46 11.15 -13.24
CA HIS A 32 4.29 11.60 -13.97
C HIS A 32 3.07 10.74 -13.58
N PRO A 33 1.84 11.28 -13.44
CA PRO A 33 0.66 10.51 -13.04
C PRO A 33 0.39 9.26 -13.88
N SER A 34 0.73 9.30 -15.17
CA SER A 34 0.63 8.14 -16.07
C SER A 34 1.56 6.97 -15.71
N GLU A 35 2.70 7.27 -15.10
CA GLU A 35 3.66 6.26 -14.65
C GLU A 35 3.18 5.63 -13.33
N ALA A 36 2.60 6.42 -12.44
CA ALA A 36 1.98 5.92 -11.22
C ALA A 36 0.81 4.94 -11.52
N GLU A 37 -0.06 5.28 -12.48
CA GLU A 37 -1.13 4.40 -12.96
C GLU A 37 -0.60 3.09 -13.56
N THR A 38 0.58 3.12 -14.19
CA THR A 38 1.22 1.91 -14.73
C THR A 38 1.73 0.99 -13.62
N LEU A 39 2.19 1.56 -12.50
CA LEU A 39 2.73 0.83 -11.36
C LEU A 39 1.65 0.36 -10.38
N LYS A 40 0.46 0.95 -10.43
CA LYS A 40 -0.66 0.64 -9.53
C LYS A 40 -1.01 -0.85 -9.48
N PRO A 41 -1.20 -1.58 -10.61
CA PRO A 41 -1.49 -3.01 -10.55
C PRO A 41 -0.37 -3.80 -9.87
N ALA A 42 0.90 -3.42 -10.08
CA ALA A 42 2.03 -4.10 -9.45
C ALA A 42 2.03 -3.89 -7.93
N ILE A 43 1.75 -2.68 -7.46
CA ILE A 43 1.69 -2.36 -6.02
C ILE A 43 0.49 -3.06 -5.36
N GLU A 44 -0.66 -3.12 -6.05
CA GLU A 44 -1.85 -3.83 -5.59
C GLU A 44 -1.67 -5.35 -5.48
N THR A 45 -0.67 -5.95 -6.12
CA THR A 45 -0.33 -7.37 -5.94
C THR A 45 0.49 -7.66 -4.68
N ILE A 46 1.04 -6.63 -4.02
CA ILE A 46 1.87 -6.82 -2.82
C ILE A 46 0.96 -7.12 -1.63
N GLU A 47 0.88 -8.39 -1.21
CA GLU A 47 0.05 -8.81 -0.07
C GLU A 47 0.68 -8.44 1.28
N ASP A 48 2.01 -8.41 1.34
CA ASP A 48 2.76 -8.12 2.56
C ASP A 48 2.75 -6.63 2.91
N LEU A 49 2.10 -6.29 4.03
CA LEU A 49 2.04 -4.94 4.57
C LEU A 49 3.43 -4.35 4.90
N GLN A 50 4.38 -5.18 5.36
CA GLN A 50 5.73 -4.71 5.68
C GLN A 50 6.48 -4.31 4.41
N HIS A 51 6.34 -5.07 3.33
CA HIS A 51 6.90 -4.69 2.04
C HIS A 51 6.33 -3.37 1.53
N LEU A 52 5.01 -3.14 1.64
CA LEU A 52 4.41 -1.85 1.29
C LEU A 52 4.95 -0.69 2.13
N LYS A 53 5.09 -0.87 3.45
CA LYS A 53 5.66 0.14 4.34
C LYS A 53 7.13 0.45 4.00
N GLN A 54 7.91 -0.56 3.63
CA GLN A 54 9.30 -0.37 3.19
C GLN A 54 9.36 0.36 1.86
N LEU A 55 8.53 -0.03 0.89
CA LEU A 55 8.43 0.64 -0.41
C LEU A 55 8.08 2.13 -0.24
N PHE A 56 7.09 2.43 0.60
CA PHE A 56 6.74 3.81 0.93
C PHE A 56 7.91 4.59 1.53
N ARG A 57 8.62 4.01 2.51
CA ARG A 57 9.80 4.66 3.11
C ARG A 57 10.89 4.95 2.09
N LEU A 58 11.18 3.99 1.20
CA LEU A 58 12.15 4.17 0.12
C LEU A 58 11.71 5.23 -0.88
N ALA A 59 10.40 5.30 -1.17
CA ALA A 59 9.84 6.30 -2.07
C ALA A 59 9.83 7.71 -1.46
N VAL A 60 9.74 7.85 -0.13
CA VAL A 60 9.73 9.14 0.58
C VAL A 60 11.13 9.66 0.92
N GLN A 61 12.12 8.79 1.04
CA GLN A 61 13.53 9.20 1.21
C GLN A 61 14.04 10.04 0.04
#